data_AF-A0A2G7FYX1-F1
#
_entry.id   AF-A0A2G7FYX1-F1
#
_cell.length_a   1.000
_cell.length_b   1.000
_cell.length_c   1.000
_cell.angle_alpha   90.00
_cell.angle_beta   90.00
_cell.angle_gamma   90.00
#
_symmetry.space_group_name_H-M   'P 1'
#
loop_
_entity.id
_entity.type
_entity.pdbx_description
1 polymer ?
#
loop_
_entity_poly.entity_id
_entity_poly.type
_entity_poly.pdbx_seq_one_letter_code
_entity_poly.pdbx_strand_id
1 'polypeptide(L)' 'MYLPPSMLEDVWKGNLIEVESIVGEPLRVGRANGVAMPTLSVLYHLLKGVQWRTKEKKGLIEIPAQGSDVADS' A
#
# COMPACT_ATOMS: atom_id res chain seq x y z
N MET A 1 -24.85 -4.27 15.51
CA MET A 1 -24.17 -5.00 14.42
C MET A 1 -23.03 -4.13 13.92
N TYR A 2 -21.79 -4.62 13.89
CA TYR A 2 -20.63 -3.89 13.36
C TYR A 2 -20.19 -4.58 12.07
N LEU A 3 -20.17 -3.85 10.95
CA LEU A 3 -19.58 -4.30 9.70
C LEU A 3 -18.28 -3.52 9.47
N PRO A 4 -17.12 -4.17 9.50
CA PRO A 4 -15.86 -3.50 9.19
C PRO A 4 -15.85 -3.06 7.71
N PRO A 5 -15.12 -1.98 7.37
CA PRO A 5 -14.85 -1.66 5.97
C PRO A 5 -14.19 -2.83 5.23
N SER A 6 -14.50 -3.01 3.94
CA SER A 6 -13.99 -4.15 3.14
C SER A 6 -12.47 -4.26 3.14
N MET A 7 -11.73 -3.16 2.91
CA MET A 7 -10.26 -3.20 2.96
C MET A 7 -9.71 -3.60 4.34
N LEU A 8 -10.42 -3.32 5.45
CA LEU A 8 -10.00 -3.77 6.78
C LEU A 8 -10.17 -5.29 6.90
N GLU A 9 -11.28 -5.82 6.39
CA GLU A 9 -11.50 -7.26 6.33
C GLU A 9 -10.42 -7.96 5.50
N ASP A 10 -9.99 -7.35 4.38
CA ASP A 10 -8.88 -7.86 3.57
C ASP A 10 -7.55 -7.87 4.33
N VAL A 11 -7.25 -6.82 5.09
CA VAL A 11 -6.05 -6.79 5.94
C VAL A 11 -6.08 -7.95 6.96
N TRP A 12 -7.23 -8.19 7.61
CA TRP A 12 -7.36 -9.28 8.58
C TRP A 12 -7.21 -10.66 7.95
N LYS A 13 -7.68 -10.84 6.71
CA LYS A 13 -7.55 -12.09 5.96
C LYS A 13 -6.19 -12.28 5.29
N GLY A 14 -5.31 -11.28 5.30
CA GLY A 14 -4.05 -11.30 4.56
C GLY A 14 -4.24 -11.22 3.04
N ASN A 15 -5.35 -10.64 2.60
CA ASN A 15 -5.61 -10.32 1.20
C ASN A 15 -4.89 -9.05 0.79
N LEU A 16 -4.71 -8.89 -0.52
CA LEU A 16 -4.25 -7.64 -1.10
C LEU A 16 -5.38 -6.61 -1.00
N ILE A 17 -5.05 -5.38 -0.61
CA ILE A 17 -6.02 -4.28 -0.53
C ILE A 17 -6.02 -3.43 -1.80
N GLU A 18 -7.15 -2.77 -2.05
CA GLU A 18 -7.41 -1.86 -3.16
C GLU A 18 -6.75 -0.48 -2.98
N VAL A 19 -5.48 -0.45 -2.54
CA VAL A 19 -4.78 0.80 -2.21
C VAL A 19 -4.64 1.74 -3.42
N GLU A 20 -4.46 1.21 -4.62
CA GLU A 20 -4.27 2.03 -5.82
C GLU A 20 -5.59 2.62 -6.33
N SER A 21 -6.67 1.84 -6.38
CA SER A 21 -7.97 2.31 -6.88
C SER A 21 -8.72 3.19 -5.88
N ILE A 22 -8.69 2.87 -4.57
CA ILE A 22 -9.45 3.60 -3.55
C ILE A 22 -8.69 4.82 -3.02
N VAL A 23 -7.34 4.76 -2.95
CA VAL A 23 -6.52 5.81 -2.32
C VAL A 23 -5.60 6.49 -3.34
N GLY A 24 -4.89 5.71 -4.15
CA GLY A 24 -3.93 6.19 -5.13
C GLY A 24 -4.55 7.05 -6.24
N GLU A 25 -5.64 6.58 -6.86
CA GLU A 25 -6.31 7.27 -7.95
C GLU A 25 -6.86 8.64 -7.51
N PRO A 26 -7.66 8.75 -6.41
CA PRO A 26 -8.11 10.06 -5.95
C PRO A 26 -6.97 10.98 -5.54
N LEU A 27 -5.88 10.43 -4.98
CA LEU A 27 -4.69 11.22 -4.63
C LEU A 27 -4.02 11.82 -5.88
N ARG A 28 -3.87 11.04 -6.95
CA ARG A 28 -3.26 11.49 -8.20
C ARG A 28 -4.12 12.53 -8.90
N VAL A 29 -5.42 12.28 -9.01
CA VAL A 29 -6.38 13.22 -9.60
C VAL A 29 -6.46 14.52 -8.79
N GLY A 30 -6.57 14.45 -7.47
CA GLY A 30 -6.62 15.64 -6.61
C GLY A 30 -5.37 16.51 -6.75
N ARG A 31 -4.18 15.89 -6.72
CA ARG A 31 -2.91 16.60 -6.92
C ARG A 31 -2.80 17.22 -8.31
N ALA A 32 -3.23 16.52 -9.36
CA ALA A 32 -3.21 17.04 -10.73
C ALA A 32 -4.11 18.28 -10.89
N ASN A 33 -5.16 18.40 -10.07
CA ASN A 33 -6.05 19.56 -10.03
C ASN A 33 -5.61 20.63 -9.01
N GLY A 34 -4.39 20.56 -8.48
CA GLY A 34 -3.86 21.54 -7.53
C GLY A 34 -4.49 21.47 -6.13
N VAL A 35 -5.24 20.41 -5.82
CA VAL A 35 -5.82 20.22 -4.48
C VAL A 35 -4.78 19.63 -3.54
N ALA A 36 -4.56 20.29 -2.40
CA ALA A 36 -3.71 19.75 -1.35
C ALA A 36 -4.38 18.53 -0.69
N MET A 37 -3.71 17.38 -0.73
CA MET A 37 -4.23 16.10 -0.23
C MET A 37 -3.37 15.52 0.92
N PRO A 38 -3.03 16.27 1.99
CA PRO A 38 -2.03 15.86 2.98
C PRO A 38 -2.42 14.58 3.73
N THR A 39 -3.66 14.49 4.20
CA THR A 39 -4.15 13.29 4.91
C THR A 39 -4.11 12.06 4.03
N LEU A 40 -4.63 12.16 2.79
CA LEU A 40 -4.64 11.03 1.86
C LEU A 40 -3.22 10.64 1.43
N SER A 41 -2.30 11.60 1.37
CA SER A 41 -0.88 11.32 1.11
C SER A 41 -0.26 10.46 2.20
N VAL A 42 -0.50 10.77 3.47
CA VAL A 42 0.01 9.97 4.60
C VAL A 42 -0.61 8.57 4.56
N LEU A 43 -1.94 8.47 4.42
CA LEU A 43 -2.65 7.20 4.37
C LEU A 43 -2.17 6.32 3.21
N TYR A 44 -1.96 6.89 2.03
CA TYR A 44 -1.46 6.17 0.86
C TYR A 44 -0.12 5.47 1.16
N HIS A 45 0.87 6.18 1.70
CA HIS A 45 2.18 5.59 1.97
C HIS A 45 2.15 4.55 3.10
N LEU A 46 1.36 4.78 4.16
CA LEU A 46 1.17 3.80 5.22
C LEU A 46 0.53 2.51 4.68
N LEU A 47 -0.52 2.63 3.86
CA LEU A 47 -1.20 1.49 3.25
C LEU A 47 -0.32 0.77 2.22
N LYS A 48 0.56 1.47 1.51
CA LYS A 48 1.59 0.84 0.66
C LYS A 48 2.54 -0.03 1.50
N GLY A 49 2.92 0.43 2.69
CA GLY A 49 3.69 -0.36 3.64
C GLY A 49 2.95 -1.61 4.13
N VAL A 50 1.66 -1.49 4.48
CA VAL A 50 0.81 -2.65 4.83
C VAL A 50 0.73 -3.64 3.67
N GLN A 51 0.45 -3.16 2.45
CA GLN A 51 0.38 -3.97 1.24
C GLN A 51 1.70 -4.68 0.94
N TRP A 52 2.84 -3.99 1.13
CA TRP A 52 4.17 -4.58 0.94
C TRP A 52 4.40 -5.75 1.89
N ARG A 53 4.12 -5.57 3.20
CA ARG A 53 4.21 -6.64 4.20
C ARG A 53 3.30 -7.82 3.88
N THR A 54 2.10 -7.55 3.35
CA THR A 54 1.20 -8.63 2.91
C THR A 54 1.76 -9.38 1.70
N LYS A 55 2.32 -8.66 0.72
CA LYS A 55 2.95 -9.28 -0.46
C LYS A 55 4.17 -10.13 -0.07
N GLU A 56 5.03 -9.64 0.82
CA GLU A 56 6.14 -10.40 1.41
C GLU A 56 5.64 -11.71 2.05
N LYS A 57 4.66 -11.64 2.94
CA LYS A 57 4.07 -12.83 3.60
C LYS A 57 3.46 -13.83 2.61
N LYS A 58 2.98 -13.34 1.46
CA LYS A 58 2.44 -14.18 0.38
C LYS A 58 3.51 -14.71 -0.58
N GLY A 59 4.79 -14.40 -0.37
CA GLY A 59 5.89 -14.77 -1.27
C GLY A 59 5.86 -14.06 -2.62
N LEU A 60 5.16 -12.91 -2.71
CA LEU A 60 5.05 -12.11 -3.94
C LEU A 60 6.17 -11.08 -4.08
N ILE A 61 6.98 -10.90 -3.03
CA ILE A 61 8.16 -10.05 -3.01
C ILE A 61 9.28 -10.85 -2.36
N GLU A 62 10.42 -10.92 -3.03
CA GLU A 62 11.66 -11.43 -2.45
C GLU A 62 12.37 -10.29 -1.73
N ILE A 63 12.76 -10.53 -0.48
CA ILE A 63 13.64 -9.61 0.25
C ILE A 63 15.07 -10.01 -0.09
N PRO A 64 15.87 -9.09 -0.65
CA PRO A 64 17.28 -9.36 -0.90
C PRO A 64 17.98 -9.79 0.39
N ALA A 65 18.87 -10.78 0.28
CA ALA A 65 19.67 -11.20 1.43
C ALA A 65 20.50 -10.01 1.94
N GLN A 66 20.61 -9.88 3.26
CA GLN A 66 21.31 -8.78 3.89
C GLN A 66 22.77 -8.73 3.40
N GLY A 67 23.14 -7.67 2.67
CA GLY A 67 24.47 -7.48 2.08
C GLY A 67 24.59 -7.71 0.57
N SER A 68 23.49 -7.98 -0.15
CA SER A 68 23.51 -8.18 -1.62
C SER A 68 23.48 -6.88 -2.44
N ASP A 69 23.34 -5.71 -1.81
CA ASP A 69 23.30 -4.40 -2.50
C ASP A 69 24.69 -3.87 -2.93
N VAL A 70 25.72 -4.73 -2.98
CA VAL A 70 27.06 -4.36 -3.49
C VAL A 70 27.57 -5.43 -4.46
N ALA A 71 26.91 -5.59 -5.61
CA ALA A 71 27.51 -6.02 -6.88
C ALA A 71 26.41 -6.19 -7.93
N ASP A 72 26.19 -5.17 -8.76
CA ASP A 72 26.54 -5.23 -10.18
C ASP A 72 26.06 -3.96 -10.91
N SER A 73 27.05 -3.26 -11.47
CA SER A 73 27.06 -2.37 -12.65
C SER A 73 26.01 -1.24 -12.76
#